data_AF-A0A973RJR5-F1
#
_entry.id   AF-A0A973RJR5-F1
#
_cell.length_a   1.000
_cell.length_b   1.000
_cell.length_c   1.000
_cell.angle_alpha   90.00
_cell.angle_beta   90.00
_cell.angle_gamma   90.00
#
_symmetry.space_group_name_H-M   'P 1'
#
loop_
_entity.id
_entity.type
_entity.pdbx_description
1 polymer ?
#
loop_
_entity_poly.entity_id
_entity_poly.type
_entity_poly.pdbx_seq_one_letter_code
_entity_poly.pdbx_strand_id
1 'polypeptide(L)'
;MNRKHLVAAALLIASAAPQSPKSVRAGIDAWQRSDYAGAVAIWRPLADKGDPDAQFNLGQAYRLGRGVPINLAAAKSWFERAASQGHVDAETTLGLLLFQNGDQPAGLKWLKKAADQGEPRAMLVYGTALVNGDGVTQDPALGYAYVSRAAAQGLEPAKETLDQLEKLLPAADRKRGADTARQLAKAVPPKHPAKPVQTTTAKPSPPTPKPPTHIAVATPPAKRLNPAPKAPVTAASGAWRIQLGAFSQKGAAETLYQKIAGKAALQGRHAFYIPVGAITRLQVGPFESKTAAQAACNAVGVPCFAVAAK
;
A
#
# COMPACT_ATOMS: atom_id res chain seq x y z
N MET A 1 -86.50 -18.50 12.09
CA MET A 1 -85.53 -17.39 12.02
C MET A 1 -84.67 -17.48 13.28
N ASN A 2 -83.37 -17.81 13.16
CA ASN A 2 -82.29 -17.43 14.09
C ASN A 2 -80.99 -18.14 13.70
N ARG A 3 -80.14 -17.41 12.96
CA ARG A 3 -78.75 -17.76 12.66
C ARG A 3 -77.94 -17.61 13.95
N LYS A 4 -77.36 -18.71 14.46
CA LYS A 4 -76.28 -18.63 15.47
C LYS A 4 -74.95 -18.66 14.72
N HIS A 5 -74.18 -17.58 14.90
CA HIS A 5 -72.93 -17.31 14.23
C HIS A 5 -71.81 -18.25 14.71
N LEU A 6 -71.21 -19.01 13.79
CA LEU A 6 -69.91 -19.64 13.97
C LEU A 6 -68.84 -18.56 13.82
N VAL A 7 -68.20 -18.17 14.94
CA VAL A 7 -67.00 -17.33 14.92
C VAL A 7 -65.80 -18.25 14.73
N ALA A 8 -65.29 -18.33 13.50
CA ALA A 8 -64.03 -18.98 13.20
C ALA A 8 -62.89 -18.06 13.63
N ALA A 9 -62.19 -18.41 14.70
CA ALA A 9 -60.95 -17.76 15.10
C ALA A 9 -59.83 -18.18 14.14
N ALA A 10 -59.55 -17.33 13.15
CA ALA A 10 -58.40 -17.48 12.27
C ALA A 10 -57.12 -17.15 13.05
N LEU A 11 -56.39 -18.19 13.47
CA LEU A 11 -55.07 -18.07 14.09
C LEU A 11 -54.06 -17.67 13.00
N LEU A 12 -53.73 -16.38 12.90
CA LEU A 12 -52.64 -15.89 12.06
C LEU A 12 -51.31 -16.32 12.67
N ILE A 13 -50.78 -17.45 12.21
CA ILE A 13 -49.38 -17.80 12.46
C ILE A 13 -48.52 -16.88 11.60
N ALA A 14 -48.03 -15.79 12.19
CA ALA A 14 -46.99 -14.98 11.58
C ALA A 14 -45.73 -15.83 11.46
N SER A 15 -45.49 -16.39 10.27
CA SER A 15 -44.22 -17.06 9.96
C SER A 15 -43.11 -16.02 10.01
N ALA A 16 -42.38 -15.96 11.12
CA ALA A 16 -41.13 -15.22 11.19
C ALA A 16 -40.18 -15.84 10.15
N ALA A 17 -39.91 -15.11 9.08
CA ALA A 17 -38.90 -15.51 8.11
C ALA A 17 -37.59 -15.79 8.85
N PRO A 18 -36.88 -16.90 8.56
CA PRO A 18 -35.63 -17.20 9.22
C PRO A 18 -34.67 -16.03 8.99
N GLN A 19 -34.27 -15.36 10.08
CA GLN A 19 -33.25 -14.33 10.01
C GLN A 19 -31.99 -15.00 9.47
N SER A 20 -31.60 -14.65 8.25
CA SER A 20 -30.37 -15.17 7.65
C SER A 20 -29.22 -14.92 8.62
N PRO A 21 -28.36 -15.92 8.90
CA PRO A 21 -27.25 -15.72 9.82
C PRO A 21 -26.40 -14.54 9.31
N LYS A 22 -26.25 -13.51 10.15
CA LYS A 22 -25.39 -12.33 9.90
C LYS A 22 -23.93 -12.78 9.96
N SER A 23 -23.48 -13.49 8.94
CA SER A 23 -22.10 -13.96 8.77
C SER A 23 -21.37 -13.13 7.72
N VAL A 24 -20.04 -13.15 7.76
CA VAL A 24 -19.21 -12.53 6.71
C VAL A 24 -19.59 -13.08 5.33
N ARG A 25 -19.81 -14.40 5.24
CA ARG A 25 -20.21 -15.10 4.01
C ARG A 25 -21.52 -14.54 3.45
N ALA A 26 -22.51 -14.29 4.30
CA ALA A 26 -23.79 -13.71 3.87
C ALA A 26 -23.61 -12.31 3.26
N GLY A 27 -22.72 -11.48 3.83
CA GLY A 27 -22.37 -10.19 3.24
C GLY A 27 -21.63 -10.33 1.90
N ILE A 28 -20.75 -11.32 1.75
CA ILE A 28 -20.09 -11.65 0.48
C ILE A 28 -21.12 -12.07 -0.57
N ASP A 29 -22.11 -12.89 -0.21
CA ASP A 29 -23.18 -13.32 -1.12
C ASP A 29 -24.07 -12.15 -1.56
N ALA A 30 -24.40 -11.23 -0.64
CA ALA A 30 -25.10 -9.99 -0.99
C ALA A 30 -24.28 -9.15 -1.98
N TRP A 31 -22.98 -8.97 -1.72
CA TRP A 31 -22.07 -8.24 -2.61
C TRP A 31 -21.99 -8.86 -4.01
N GLN A 32 -21.93 -10.19 -4.10
CA GLN A 32 -21.88 -10.89 -5.39
C GLN A 32 -23.15 -10.72 -6.21
N ARG A 33 -24.31 -10.53 -5.57
CA ARG A 33 -25.58 -10.18 -6.22
C ARG A 33 -25.73 -8.67 -6.48
N SER A 34 -24.66 -7.89 -6.30
CA SER A 34 -24.66 -6.42 -6.39
C SER A 34 -25.56 -5.71 -5.36
N ASP A 35 -26.03 -6.41 -4.33
CA ASP A 35 -26.68 -5.80 -3.16
C ASP A 35 -25.62 -5.24 -2.21
N TYR A 36 -24.98 -4.15 -2.64
CA TYR A 36 -23.88 -3.54 -1.92
C TYR A 36 -24.32 -2.91 -0.60
N ALA A 37 -25.53 -2.33 -0.56
CA ALA A 37 -26.08 -1.75 0.66
C ALA A 37 -26.39 -2.84 1.70
N GLY A 38 -26.99 -3.96 1.29
CA GLY A 38 -27.22 -5.12 2.14
C GLY A 38 -25.90 -5.75 2.63
N ALA A 39 -24.89 -5.86 1.76
CA ALA A 39 -23.57 -6.35 2.15
C ALA A 39 -22.93 -5.48 3.24
N VAL A 40 -22.96 -4.14 3.07
CA VAL A 40 -22.48 -3.20 4.09
C VAL A 40 -23.26 -3.32 5.39
N ALA A 41 -24.60 -3.44 5.32
CA ALA A 41 -25.45 -3.59 6.49
C ALA A 41 -25.15 -4.87 7.27
N ILE A 42 -24.75 -5.95 6.59
CA ILE A 42 -24.31 -7.20 7.22
C ILE A 42 -22.91 -7.07 7.81
N TRP A 43 -21.95 -6.51 7.06
CA TRP A 43 -20.55 -6.43 7.51
C TRP A 43 -20.32 -5.43 8.63
N ARG A 44 -21.03 -4.30 8.65
CA ARG A 44 -20.85 -3.25 9.68
C ARG A 44 -20.84 -3.80 11.11
N PRO A 45 -21.90 -4.47 11.61
CA PRO A 45 -21.92 -4.97 12.98
C PRO A 45 -20.87 -6.05 13.26
N LEU A 46 -20.40 -6.79 12.24
CA LEU A 46 -19.32 -7.77 12.40
C LEU A 46 -17.96 -7.07 12.50
N ALA A 47 -17.73 -6.07 11.65
CA ALA A 47 -16.52 -5.26 11.64
C ALA A 47 -16.34 -4.48 12.95
N ASP A 48 -17.45 -3.93 13.48
CA ASP A 48 -17.49 -3.24 14.77
C ASP A 48 -17.16 -4.19 15.93
N LYS A 49 -17.50 -5.48 15.81
CA LYS A 49 -17.14 -6.53 16.78
C LYS A 49 -15.72 -7.07 16.63
N GLY A 50 -14.95 -6.57 15.66
CA GLY A 50 -13.56 -6.95 15.49
C GLY A 50 -13.30 -7.96 14.37
N ASP A 51 -14.32 -8.46 13.67
CA ASP A 51 -14.12 -9.48 12.62
C ASP A 51 -13.25 -8.94 11.48
N PRO A 52 -12.04 -9.49 11.25
CA PRO A 52 -11.07 -8.92 10.32
C PRO A 52 -11.50 -9.00 8.86
N ASP A 53 -12.25 -10.05 8.47
CA ASP A 53 -12.77 -10.19 7.10
C ASP A 53 -13.87 -9.14 6.85
N ALA A 54 -14.75 -8.92 7.82
CA ALA A 54 -15.78 -7.88 7.74
C ALA A 54 -15.15 -6.47 7.72
N GLN A 55 -14.12 -6.23 8.52
CA GLN A 55 -13.37 -4.97 8.49
C GLN A 55 -12.72 -4.74 7.13
N PHE A 56 -12.05 -5.75 6.56
CA PHE A 56 -11.48 -5.65 5.22
C PHE A 56 -12.55 -5.34 4.17
N ASN A 57 -13.67 -6.08 4.18
CA ASN A 57 -14.75 -5.89 3.22
C ASN A 57 -15.42 -4.51 3.36
N LEU A 58 -15.60 -4.00 4.57
CA LEU A 58 -16.10 -2.66 4.81
C LEU A 58 -15.11 -1.58 4.34
N GLY A 59 -13.80 -1.81 4.51
CA GLY A 59 -12.76 -0.97 3.93
C GLY A 59 -12.84 -0.91 2.41
N GLN A 60 -13.08 -2.05 1.74
CA GLN A 60 -13.28 -2.11 0.30
C GLN A 60 -14.55 -1.37 -0.15
N ALA A 61 -15.65 -1.48 0.60
CA ALA A 61 -16.88 -0.76 0.31
C ALA A 61 -16.66 0.77 0.30
N TYR A 62 -15.98 1.30 1.32
CA TYR A 62 -15.62 2.71 1.40
C TYR A 62 -14.62 3.16 0.33
N ARG A 63 -13.67 2.30 -0.05
CA ARG A 63 -12.70 2.59 -1.11
C ARG A 63 -13.36 2.68 -2.49
N LEU A 64 -14.34 1.80 -2.74
CA LEU A 64 -15.01 1.68 -4.04
C LEU A 64 -16.29 2.52 -4.16
N GLY A 65 -16.80 3.08 -3.06
CA GLY A 65 -18.07 3.81 -3.06
C GLY A 65 -19.29 2.90 -3.29
N ARG A 66 -19.22 1.64 -2.85
CA ARG A 66 -20.27 0.63 -3.10
C ARG A 66 -21.05 0.38 -1.82
N GLY A 67 -22.35 0.69 -1.82
CA GLY A 67 -23.22 0.58 -0.63
C GLY A 67 -22.96 1.66 0.43
N VAL A 68 -21.91 2.47 0.27
CA VAL A 68 -21.55 3.65 1.07
C VAL A 68 -20.87 4.69 0.16
N PRO A 69 -20.90 5.99 0.49
CA PRO A 69 -20.11 6.99 -0.22
C PRO A 69 -18.60 6.69 -0.15
N ILE A 70 -17.84 7.12 -1.17
CA ILE A 70 -16.38 7.00 -1.18
C ILE A 70 -15.80 7.74 0.01
N ASN A 71 -14.98 7.05 0.81
CA ASN A 71 -14.24 7.66 1.90
C ASN A 71 -12.91 6.90 2.12
N LEU A 72 -11.83 7.43 1.56
CA LEU A 72 -10.51 6.79 1.61
C LEU A 72 -9.92 6.76 3.02
N ALA A 73 -10.23 7.74 3.86
CA ALA A 73 -9.79 7.75 5.26
C ALA A 73 -10.48 6.65 6.08
N ALA A 74 -11.79 6.47 5.89
CA ALA A 74 -12.52 5.36 6.49
C ALA A 74 -12.01 4.01 5.98
N ALA A 75 -11.79 3.88 4.67
CA ALA A 75 -11.21 2.68 4.08
C ALA A 75 -9.86 2.32 4.71
N LYS A 76 -8.93 3.29 4.79
CA LYS A 76 -7.63 3.11 5.44
C LYS A 76 -7.77 2.67 6.89
N SER A 77 -8.65 3.30 7.67
CA SER A 77 -8.86 2.93 9.08
C SER A 77 -9.37 1.49 9.22
N TRP A 78 -10.29 1.05 8.35
CA TRP A 78 -10.77 -0.33 8.35
C TRP A 78 -9.69 -1.33 7.93
N PHE A 79 -8.88 -1.01 6.93
CA PHE A 79 -7.73 -1.83 6.55
C PHE A 79 -6.70 -1.92 7.67
N GLU A 80 -6.41 -0.84 8.39
CA GLU A 80 -5.50 -0.85 9.54
C GLU A 80 -5.97 -1.78 10.64
N ARG A 81 -7.28 -1.80 10.94
CA ARG A 81 -7.87 -2.70 11.95
C ARG A 81 -7.81 -4.17 11.53
N ALA A 82 -8.04 -4.47 10.25
CA ALA A 82 -7.93 -5.84 9.75
C ALA A 82 -6.45 -6.28 9.70
N ALA A 83 -5.57 -5.41 9.21
CA ALA A 83 -4.14 -5.67 9.08
C ALA A 83 -3.46 -5.85 10.44
N SER A 84 -3.86 -5.11 11.48
CA SER A 84 -3.30 -5.29 12.82
C SER A 84 -3.62 -6.67 13.43
N GLN A 85 -4.65 -7.33 12.92
CA GLN A 85 -5.05 -8.70 13.28
C GLN A 85 -4.42 -9.77 12.37
N GLY A 86 -3.50 -9.38 11.47
CA GLY A 86 -2.82 -10.30 10.56
C GLY A 86 -3.60 -10.65 9.29
N HIS A 87 -4.69 -9.94 8.97
CA HIS A 87 -5.47 -10.18 7.76
C HIS A 87 -4.65 -9.84 6.51
N VAL A 88 -4.14 -10.87 5.82
CA VAL A 88 -3.16 -10.78 4.73
C VAL A 88 -3.58 -9.83 3.59
N ASP A 89 -4.84 -9.89 3.15
CA ASP A 89 -5.31 -9.00 2.08
C ASP A 89 -5.40 -7.54 2.55
N ALA A 90 -5.61 -7.31 3.84
CA ALA A 90 -5.65 -5.97 4.43
C ALA A 90 -4.24 -5.42 4.61
N GLU A 91 -3.29 -6.25 5.08
CA GLU A 91 -1.86 -5.91 5.11
C GLU A 91 -1.35 -5.54 3.72
N THR A 92 -1.66 -6.36 2.72
CA THR A 92 -1.28 -6.12 1.32
C THR A 92 -1.89 -4.82 0.79
N THR A 93 -3.21 -4.64 0.98
CA THR A 93 -3.93 -3.46 0.48
C THR A 93 -3.46 -2.18 1.16
N LEU A 94 -3.30 -2.19 2.48
CA LEU A 94 -2.78 -1.06 3.25
C LEU A 94 -1.34 -0.74 2.87
N GLY A 95 -0.51 -1.78 2.73
CA GLY A 95 0.88 -1.67 2.31
C GLY A 95 1.02 -0.98 0.95
N LEU A 96 0.26 -1.43 -0.04
CA LEU A 96 0.21 -0.83 -1.38
C LEU A 96 -0.30 0.62 -1.34
N LEU A 97 -1.37 0.88 -0.57
CA LEU A 97 -1.94 2.21 -0.44
C LEU A 97 -0.92 3.21 0.12
N LEU A 98 -0.22 2.85 1.19
CA LEU A 98 0.81 3.68 1.80
C LEU A 98 2.02 3.87 0.88
N PHE A 99 2.45 2.80 0.22
CA PHE A 99 3.58 2.83 -0.70
C PHE A 99 3.33 3.77 -1.89
N GLN A 100 2.12 3.71 -2.48
CA GLN A 100 1.72 4.55 -3.61
C GLN A 100 1.49 6.01 -3.22
N ASN A 101 1.05 6.26 -1.98
CA ASN A 101 0.80 7.61 -1.46
C ASN A 101 2.05 8.30 -0.90
N GLY A 102 3.25 7.74 -1.12
CA GLY A 102 4.52 8.36 -0.76
C GLY A 102 5.08 7.99 0.62
N ASP A 103 4.35 7.20 1.42
CA ASP A 103 4.87 6.63 2.67
C ASP A 103 5.39 5.20 2.45
N GLN A 104 6.40 5.10 1.58
CA GLN A 104 7.02 3.82 1.19
C GLN A 104 7.52 3.01 2.39
N PRO A 105 8.23 3.59 3.39
CA PRO A 105 8.69 2.82 4.53
C PRO A 105 7.55 2.23 5.38
N ALA A 106 6.44 2.96 5.59
CA ALA A 106 5.29 2.42 6.29
C ALA A 106 4.59 1.33 5.46
N GLY A 107 4.46 1.55 4.15
CA GLY A 107 3.88 0.57 3.23
C GLY A 107 4.67 -0.75 3.22
N LEU A 108 6.00 -0.67 3.14
CA LEU A 108 6.88 -1.83 3.11
C LEU A 108 6.87 -2.64 4.40
N LYS A 109 6.55 -2.03 5.55
CA LYS A 109 6.33 -2.80 6.80
C LYS A 109 5.15 -3.76 6.67
N TRP A 110 4.05 -3.30 6.09
CA TRP A 110 2.86 -4.14 5.87
C TRP A 110 3.07 -5.14 4.73
N LEU A 111 3.70 -4.71 3.63
CA LEU A 111 4.03 -5.61 2.52
C LEU A 111 5.01 -6.71 2.97
N LYS A 112 5.98 -6.40 3.83
CA LYS A 112 6.84 -7.41 4.42
C LYS A 112 6.04 -8.46 5.18
N LYS A 113 5.12 -8.04 6.07
CA LYS A 113 4.27 -8.98 6.82
C LYS A 113 3.47 -9.89 5.89
N ALA A 114 2.79 -9.31 4.89
CA ALA A 114 2.03 -10.10 3.92
C ALA A 114 2.92 -11.04 3.08
N ALA A 115 4.12 -10.59 2.70
CA ALA A 115 5.11 -11.41 1.99
C ALA A 115 5.62 -12.58 2.84
N ASP A 116 5.89 -12.34 4.12
CA ASP A 116 6.27 -13.37 5.09
C ASP A 116 5.14 -14.41 5.22
N GLN A 117 3.88 -13.98 5.14
CA GLN A 117 2.68 -14.83 5.15
C GLN A 117 2.35 -15.50 3.82
N GLY A 118 3.18 -15.34 2.78
CA GLY A 118 2.99 -16.06 1.53
C GLY A 118 2.25 -15.29 0.42
N GLU A 119 1.85 -14.03 0.62
CA GLU A 119 1.08 -13.28 -0.38
C GLU A 119 1.93 -12.88 -1.61
N PRO A 120 1.62 -13.38 -2.83
CA PRO A 120 2.51 -13.22 -3.99
C PRO A 120 2.73 -11.76 -4.44
N ARG A 121 1.71 -10.89 -4.37
CA ARG A 121 1.83 -9.49 -4.78
C ARG A 121 2.71 -8.72 -3.79
N ALA A 122 2.56 -8.97 -2.51
CA ALA A 122 3.38 -8.40 -1.45
C ALA A 122 4.83 -8.88 -1.57
N MET A 123 5.05 -10.17 -1.85
CA MET A 123 6.39 -10.69 -2.15
C MET A 123 7.03 -10.01 -3.36
N LEU A 124 6.28 -9.81 -4.45
CA LEU A 124 6.79 -9.12 -5.62
C LEU A 124 7.25 -7.69 -5.29
N VAL A 125 6.39 -6.92 -4.62
CA VAL A 125 6.69 -5.51 -4.33
C VAL A 125 7.81 -5.39 -3.29
N TYR A 126 7.74 -6.15 -2.20
CA TYR A 126 8.77 -6.13 -1.16
C TYR A 126 10.11 -6.67 -1.69
N GLY A 127 10.08 -7.74 -2.48
CA GLY A 127 11.27 -8.32 -3.11
C GLY A 127 11.95 -7.34 -4.08
N THR A 128 11.17 -6.66 -4.92
CA THR A 128 11.68 -5.61 -5.82
C THR A 128 12.28 -4.45 -5.03
N ALA A 129 11.62 -4.02 -3.95
CA ALA A 129 12.15 -2.96 -3.08
C ALA A 129 13.48 -3.36 -2.40
N LEU A 130 13.64 -4.63 -2.02
CA LEU A 130 14.91 -5.15 -1.49
C LEU A 130 16.02 -5.17 -2.54
N VAL A 131 15.71 -5.52 -3.80
CA VAL A 131 16.70 -5.46 -4.88
C VAL A 131 17.15 -4.01 -5.12
N ASN A 132 16.22 -3.07 -5.09
CA ASN A 132 16.50 -1.66 -5.40
C ASN A 132 17.02 -0.85 -4.22
N GLY A 133 16.76 -1.27 -2.98
CA GLY A 133 16.96 -0.44 -1.80
C GLY A 133 15.89 0.66 -1.63
N ASP A 134 14.71 0.48 -2.23
CA ASP A 134 13.63 1.46 -2.21
C ASP A 134 12.90 1.44 -0.86
N GLY A 135 13.23 2.36 0.04
CA GLY A 135 12.57 2.48 1.35
C GLY A 135 12.89 1.36 2.35
N VAL A 136 13.78 0.43 1.98
CA VAL A 136 14.33 -0.65 2.80
C VAL A 136 15.84 -0.78 2.59
N THR A 137 16.54 -1.44 3.51
CA THR A 137 17.96 -1.78 3.27
C THR A 137 18.04 -2.75 2.11
N GLN A 138 18.91 -2.45 1.14
CA GLN A 138 19.09 -3.28 -0.05
C GLN A 138 19.59 -4.68 0.34
N ASP A 139 18.93 -5.70 -0.19
CA ASP A 139 19.33 -7.11 -0.09
C ASP A 139 18.87 -7.83 -1.36
N PRO A 140 19.70 -7.83 -2.43
CA PRO A 140 19.30 -8.41 -3.71
C PRO A 140 19.07 -9.93 -3.65
N ALA A 141 19.75 -10.64 -2.75
CA ALA A 141 19.56 -12.08 -2.59
C ALA A 141 18.20 -12.39 -1.93
N LEU A 142 17.84 -11.68 -0.85
CA LEU A 142 16.52 -11.81 -0.24
C LEU A 142 15.41 -11.32 -1.19
N GLY A 143 15.66 -10.25 -1.93
CA GLY A 143 14.76 -9.74 -2.96
C GLY A 143 14.47 -10.79 -4.05
N TYR A 144 15.53 -11.41 -4.60
CA TYR A 144 15.41 -12.54 -5.53
C TYR A 144 14.62 -13.70 -4.91
N ALA A 145 14.80 -13.98 -3.62
CA ALA A 145 14.08 -15.05 -2.94
C ALA A 145 12.56 -14.83 -2.91
N TYR A 146 12.11 -13.63 -2.54
CA TYR A 146 10.68 -13.29 -2.54
C TYR A 146 10.09 -13.27 -3.95
N VAL A 147 10.78 -12.67 -4.93
CA VAL A 147 10.31 -12.63 -6.33
C VAL A 147 10.21 -14.06 -6.90
N SER A 148 11.20 -14.91 -6.63
CA SER A 148 11.17 -16.32 -7.04
C SER A 148 9.97 -17.08 -6.45
N ARG A 149 9.66 -16.86 -5.17
CA ARG A 149 8.48 -17.48 -4.53
C ARG A 149 7.16 -16.95 -5.09
N ALA A 150 7.07 -15.66 -5.41
CA ALA A 150 5.90 -15.08 -6.07
C ALA A 150 5.69 -15.68 -7.47
N ALA A 151 6.77 -15.81 -8.25
CA ALA A 151 6.76 -16.43 -9.58
C ALA A 151 6.35 -17.92 -9.51
N ALA A 152 6.89 -18.66 -8.53
CA ALA A 152 6.53 -20.05 -8.29
C ALA A 152 5.06 -20.26 -7.88
N GLN A 153 4.41 -19.23 -7.34
CA GLN A 153 2.97 -19.21 -7.05
C GLN A 153 2.12 -18.75 -8.26
N GLY A 154 2.73 -18.58 -9.44
CA GLY A 154 2.04 -18.27 -10.68
C GLY A 154 1.72 -16.79 -10.90
N LEU A 155 2.31 -15.87 -10.14
CA LEU A 155 2.13 -14.44 -10.37
C LEU A 155 2.93 -14.00 -11.61
N GLU A 156 2.25 -13.78 -12.74
CA GLU A 156 2.91 -13.43 -14.02
C GLU A 156 3.86 -12.22 -13.94
N PRO A 157 3.48 -11.07 -13.34
CA PRO A 157 4.42 -9.96 -13.16
C PRO A 157 5.69 -10.33 -12.38
N ALA A 158 5.61 -11.33 -11.48
CA ALA A 158 6.78 -11.80 -10.76
C ALA A 158 7.68 -12.70 -11.60
N LYS A 159 7.13 -13.45 -12.56
CA LYS A 159 7.93 -14.22 -13.53
C LYS A 159 8.73 -13.27 -14.43
N GLU A 160 8.07 -12.24 -14.97
CA GLU A 160 8.75 -11.22 -15.78
C GLU A 160 9.85 -10.50 -14.99
N THR A 161 9.56 -10.16 -13.72
CA THR A 161 10.56 -9.55 -12.84
C THR A 161 11.71 -10.52 -12.57
N LEU A 162 11.43 -11.81 -12.32
CA LEU A 162 12.44 -12.83 -12.11
C LEU A 162 13.37 -12.97 -13.32
N ASP A 163 12.83 -13.00 -14.53
CA ASP A 163 13.61 -13.07 -15.77
C ASP A 163 14.57 -11.88 -15.92
N GLN A 164 14.16 -10.69 -15.46
CA GLN A 164 15.04 -9.52 -15.41
C GLN A 164 16.14 -9.69 -14.34
N LEU A 165 15.78 -10.15 -13.14
CA LEU A 165 16.75 -10.40 -12.08
C LEU A 165 17.77 -11.48 -12.46
N GLU A 166 17.38 -12.49 -13.23
CA GLU A 166 18.30 -13.53 -13.73
C GLU A 166 19.41 -12.98 -14.62
N LYS A 167 19.08 -11.94 -15.41
CA LYS A 167 20.01 -11.26 -16.30
C LYS A 167 20.88 -10.24 -15.56
N LEU A 168 20.32 -9.59 -14.54
CA LEU A 168 20.93 -8.41 -13.90
C LEU A 168 21.72 -8.74 -12.62
N LEU A 169 21.33 -9.79 -11.88
CA LEU A 169 21.95 -10.10 -10.59
C LEU A 169 23.17 -11.03 -10.73
N PRO A 170 24.24 -10.78 -9.94
CA PRO A 170 25.37 -11.69 -9.84
C PRO A 170 24.93 -13.12 -9.51
N ALA A 171 25.61 -14.12 -10.09
CA ALA A 171 25.28 -15.54 -9.88
C ALA A 171 25.30 -15.95 -8.39
N ALA A 172 26.20 -15.34 -7.60
CA ALA A 172 26.27 -15.56 -6.16
C ALA A 172 24.99 -15.12 -5.43
N ASP A 173 24.43 -13.97 -5.79
CA ASP A 173 23.21 -13.44 -5.17
C ASP A 173 21.99 -14.26 -5.57
N ARG A 174 21.92 -14.68 -6.85
CA ARG A 174 20.86 -15.57 -7.34
C ARG A 174 20.90 -16.94 -6.65
N LYS A 175 22.09 -17.52 -6.46
CA LYS A 175 22.25 -18.78 -5.73
C LYS A 175 21.78 -18.64 -4.29
N ARG A 176 22.27 -17.64 -3.54
CA ARG A 176 21.82 -17.37 -2.16
C ARG A 176 20.32 -17.13 -2.11
N GLY A 177 19.78 -16.34 -3.03
CA GLY A 177 18.35 -16.07 -3.11
C GLY A 177 17.51 -17.31 -3.39
N ALA A 178 17.95 -18.18 -4.30
CA ALA A 178 17.28 -19.46 -4.58
C ALA A 178 17.30 -20.39 -3.37
N ASP A 179 18.41 -20.46 -2.64
CA ASP A 179 18.53 -21.24 -1.40
C ASP A 179 17.56 -20.72 -0.33
N THR A 180 17.53 -19.41 -0.11
CA THR A 180 16.60 -18.73 0.80
C THR A 180 15.14 -18.93 0.38
N ALA A 181 14.82 -18.84 -0.92
CA ALA A 181 13.48 -19.08 -1.44
C ALA A 181 12.97 -20.47 -1.06
N ARG A 182 13.83 -21.50 -1.18
CA ARG A 182 13.49 -22.87 -0.79
C ARG A 182 13.28 -23.00 0.71
N GLN A 183 14.07 -22.32 1.55
CA GLN A 183 13.88 -22.32 3.00
C GLN A 183 12.56 -21.65 3.40
N LEU A 184 12.29 -20.46 2.85
CA LEU A 184 11.05 -19.73 3.10
C LEU A 184 9.82 -20.51 2.61
N ALA A 185 9.91 -21.22 1.47
CA ALA A 185 8.82 -22.05 0.97
C ALA A 185 8.53 -23.28 1.85
N LYS A 186 9.55 -23.82 2.53
CA LYS A 186 9.35 -24.88 3.54
C LYS A 186 8.65 -24.33 4.79
N ALA A 187 9.03 -23.14 5.24
CA ALA A 187 8.44 -22.51 6.42
C ALA A 187 7.00 -22.05 6.19
N VAL A 188 6.73 -21.48 5.01
CA VAL A 188 5.41 -21.01 4.60
C VAL A 188 5.09 -21.60 3.23
N PRO A 189 4.42 -22.76 3.19
CA PRO A 189 4.02 -23.40 1.94
C PRO A 189 3.04 -22.51 1.16
N PRO A 190 3.06 -22.55 -0.19
CA PRO A 190 2.11 -21.81 -1.00
C PRO A 190 0.69 -22.31 -0.74
N LYS A 191 -0.27 -21.38 -0.55
CA LYS A 191 -1.69 -21.72 -0.33
C LYS A 191 -2.30 -22.48 -1.52
N HIS A 192 -1.82 -22.21 -2.72
CA HIS A 192 -2.14 -22.95 -3.94
C HIS A 192 -0.84 -23.38 -4.60
N PRO A 193 -0.41 -24.65 -4.46
CA PRO A 193 0.73 -25.16 -5.20
C PRO A 193 0.43 -25.03 -6.71
N ALA A 194 1.43 -24.63 -7.49
CA ALA A 194 1.28 -24.46 -8.93
C ALA A 194 0.78 -25.76 -9.57
N LYS A 195 -0.47 -25.75 -10.05
CA LYS A 195 -0.98 -26.81 -10.94
C LYS A 195 -0.55 -26.51 -12.39
N PRO A 196 -0.36 -27.54 -13.23
CA PRO A 196 -0.15 -27.35 -14.67
C PRO A 196 -1.27 -26.48 -15.25
N VAL A 197 -0.88 -25.52 -16.10
CA VAL A 197 -1.73 -24.46 -16.65
C VAL A 197 -3.02 -25.05 -17.24
N GLN A 198 -4.15 -24.77 -16.60
CA GLN A 198 -5.47 -24.82 -17.21
C GLN A 198 -6.10 -23.43 -17.05
N THR A 199 -6.35 -22.81 -18.19
CA THR A 199 -6.96 -21.50 -18.35
C THR A 199 -8.43 -21.57 -17.94
N THR A 200 -8.74 -21.11 -16.73
CA THR A 200 -10.10 -20.72 -16.36
C THR A 200 -10.13 -19.26 -15.97
N THR A 201 -10.99 -18.51 -16.63
CA THR A 201 -11.24 -17.06 -16.47
C THR A 201 -11.63 -16.71 -15.03
N ALA A 202 -10.78 -15.93 -14.36
CA ALA A 202 -11.01 -15.45 -13.01
C ALA A 202 -11.65 -14.04 -12.97
N LYS A 203 -12.54 -13.88 -11.99
CA LYS A 203 -13.32 -12.73 -11.52
C LYS A 203 -12.49 -11.42 -11.36
N PRO A 204 -13.11 -10.21 -11.37
CA PRO A 204 -12.38 -8.95 -11.48
C PRO A 204 -11.40 -8.73 -10.33
N SER A 205 -10.11 -8.77 -10.64
CA SER A 205 -9.03 -8.42 -9.74
C SER A 205 -9.01 -6.91 -9.50
N PRO A 206 -8.66 -6.44 -8.29
CA PRO A 206 -8.29 -5.03 -8.06
C PRO A 206 -7.18 -4.61 -9.04
N PRO A 207 -7.05 -3.31 -9.37
CA PRO A 207 -6.04 -2.84 -10.30
C PRO A 207 -4.66 -3.33 -9.86
N THR A 208 -4.02 -4.13 -10.73
CA THR A 208 -2.66 -4.60 -10.58
C THR A 208 -1.74 -3.39 -10.43
N PRO A 209 -0.90 -3.30 -9.38
CA PRO A 209 0.13 -2.28 -9.33
C PRO A 209 1.04 -2.46 -10.55
N LYS A 210 1.32 -1.37 -11.28
CA LYS A 210 2.45 -1.37 -12.21
C LYS A 210 3.70 -1.65 -11.38
N PRO A 211 4.54 -2.63 -11.78
CA PRO A 211 5.81 -2.87 -11.11
C PRO A 211 6.63 -1.57 -11.04
N PRO A 212 7.45 -1.36 -9.99
CA PRO A 212 8.46 -0.31 -9.99
C PRO A 212 9.30 -0.42 -11.27
N THR A 213 9.37 0.64 -12.07
CA THR A 213 9.87 0.61 -13.46
C THR A 213 11.40 0.58 -13.58
N HIS A 214 12.13 0.52 -12.48
CA HIS A 214 13.60 0.57 -12.50
C HIS A 214 14.19 -0.48 -11.56
N ILE A 215 14.82 -1.51 -12.12
CA ILE A 215 15.73 -2.39 -11.38
C ILE A 215 17.11 -1.75 -11.45
N ALA A 216 17.61 -1.25 -10.31
CA ALA A 216 18.93 -0.62 -10.27
C ALA A 216 20.03 -1.70 -10.23
N VAL A 217 21.02 -1.58 -11.12
CA VAL A 217 22.19 -2.48 -11.17
C VAL A 217 23.08 -2.22 -9.94
N ALA A 218 23.39 -3.28 -9.19
CA ALA A 218 24.18 -3.21 -7.96
C ALA A 218 25.62 -2.70 -8.22
N THR A 219 26.05 -1.71 -7.43
CA THR A 219 27.45 -1.30 -7.26
C THR A 219 27.97 -1.77 -5.89
N PRO A 220 29.30 -2.00 -5.69
CA PRO A 220 29.84 -2.61 -4.47
C PRO A 220 29.72 -1.71 -3.22
N PRO A 221 29.69 -2.26 -1.99
CA PRO A 221 29.29 -1.52 -0.80
C PRO A 221 30.40 -0.63 -0.23
N ALA A 222 30.08 0.65 0.02
CA ALA A 222 30.88 1.53 0.86
C ALA A 222 30.60 1.28 2.36
N LYS A 223 31.66 1.37 3.19
CA LYS A 223 31.69 1.10 4.63
C LYS A 223 30.60 1.85 5.42
N ARG A 224 29.94 1.14 6.35
CA ARG A 224 29.00 1.69 7.34
C ARG A 224 29.73 2.57 8.36
N LEU A 225 29.19 3.76 8.60
CA LEU A 225 29.38 4.50 9.85
C LEU A 225 28.05 4.44 10.63
N ASN A 226 28.11 4.00 11.89
CA ASN A 226 26.96 3.94 12.79
C ASN A 226 26.48 5.36 13.17
N PRO A 227 25.17 5.61 13.34
CA PRO A 227 24.68 6.80 14.03
C PRO A 227 24.38 6.53 15.51
N ALA A 228 24.84 7.43 16.38
CA ALA A 228 24.44 7.55 17.79
C ALA A 228 23.09 8.30 17.92
N PRO A 229 22.33 8.13 19.03
CA PRO A 229 20.92 8.56 19.12
C PRO A 229 20.77 10.00 19.63
N LYS A 230 19.75 10.75 19.16
CA LYS A 230 19.32 12.01 19.80
C LYS A 230 17.80 12.22 19.82
N ALA A 231 17.38 12.82 20.94
CA ALA A 231 16.05 13.09 21.48
C ALA A 231 15.28 14.23 20.75
N PRO A 232 14.02 14.55 21.13
CA PRO A 232 13.10 15.37 20.34
C PRO A 232 13.35 16.87 20.50
N VAL A 233 13.17 17.65 19.42
CA VAL A 233 13.32 19.11 19.44
C VAL A 233 12.07 19.78 18.86
N THR A 234 11.50 20.68 19.64
CA THR A 234 10.53 21.71 19.24
C THR A 234 11.15 22.62 18.17
N ALA A 235 10.44 22.87 17.07
CA ALA A 235 10.97 23.61 15.93
C ALA A 235 10.86 25.13 16.11
N ALA A 236 12.00 25.82 16.09
CA ALA A 236 12.10 27.27 16.00
C ALA A 236 11.72 27.78 14.59
N SER A 237 11.27 29.03 14.49
CA SER A 237 10.95 29.73 13.24
C SER A 237 12.13 29.67 12.25
N GLY A 238 11.85 29.26 11.01
CA GLY A 238 12.85 29.03 9.95
C GLY A 238 13.13 27.56 9.64
N ALA A 239 12.51 26.64 10.40
CA ALA A 239 12.67 25.19 10.24
C ALA A 239 11.83 24.58 9.10
N TRP A 240 11.21 25.35 8.21
CA TRP A 240 10.38 24.82 7.13
C TRP A 240 10.87 25.25 5.74
N ARG A 241 10.75 24.33 4.79
CA ARG A 241 11.03 24.50 3.36
C ARG A 241 9.89 23.90 2.54
N ILE A 242 9.80 24.23 1.26
CA ILE A 242 9.01 23.47 0.28
C ILE A 242 9.94 22.59 -0.53
N GLN A 243 9.58 21.33 -0.79
CA GLN A 243 10.30 20.46 -1.72
C GLN A 243 9.60 20.46 -3.07
N LEU A 244 10.30 20.94 -4.11
CA LEU A 244 9.77 21.10 -5.47
C LEU A 244 9.99 19.85 -6.34
N GLY A 245 10.86 18.94 -5.91
CA GLY A 245 11.14 17.70 -6.62
C GLY A 245 12.46 17.06 -6.23
N ALA A 246 12.70 15.89 -6.81
CA ALA A 246 13.98 15.18 -6.80
C ALA A 246 14.42 14.96 -8.24
N PHE A 247 15.65 15.37 -8.55
CA PHE A 247 16.18 15.41 -9.91
C PHE A 247 17.38 14.49 -10.01
N SER A 248 17.46 13.67 -11.05
CA SER A 248 18.65 12.87 -11.35
C SER A 248 19.85 13.73 -11.77
N GLN A 249 19.60 14.96 -12.23
CA GLN A 249 20.61 15.92 -12.64
C GLN A 249 20.39 17.24 -11.91
N LYS A 250 21.45 17.77 -11.27
CA LYS A 250 21.40 19.05 -10.56
C LYS A 250 20.99 20.21 -11.48
N GLY A 251 21.44 20.22 -12.73
CA GLY A 251 21.07 21.25 -13.70
C GLY A 251 19.56 21.33 -14.00
N ALA A 252 18.84 20.20 -13.93
CA ALA A 252 17.39 20.19 -14.11
C ALA A 252 16.66 20.85 -12.92
N ALA A 253 17.18 20.65 -11.70
CA ALA A 253 16.70 21.33 -10.49
C ALA A 253 16.94 22.85 -10.59
N GLU A 254 18.14 23.25 -11.01
CA GLU A 254 18.50 24.66 -11.19
C GLU A 254 17.62 25.34 -12.24
N THR A 255 17.38 24.66 -13.37
CA THR A 255 16.49 25.14 -14.43
C THR A 255 15.05 25.34 -13.93
N LEU A 256 14.53 24.42 -13.10
CA LEU A 256 13.20 24.60 -12.50
C LEU A 256 13.16 25.81 -11.57
N TYR A 257 14.17 25.96 -10.70
CA TYR A 257 14.20 27.08 -9.75
C TYR A 257 14.26 28.43 -10.45
N GLN A 258 15.08 28.58 -11.50
CA GLN A 258 15.18 29.83 -12.25
C GLN A 258 13.84 30.28 -12.86
N LYS A 259 13.00 29.32 -13.29
CA LYS A 259 11.66 29.61 -13.85
C LYS A 259 10.67 30.17 -12.81
N ILE A 260 10.88 29.89 -11.53
CA ILE A 260 9.94 30.25 -10.46
C ILE A 260 10.51 31.25 -9.45
N ALA A 261 11.82 31.55 -9.49
CA ALA A 261 12.50 32.39 -8.51
C ALA A 261 11.89 33.81 -8.39
N GLY A 262 11.30 34.33 -9.47
CA GLY A 262 10.62 35.64 -9.47
C GLY A 262 9.21 35.65 -8.88
N LYS A 263 8.65 34.50 -8.46
CA LYS A 263 7.28 34.44 -7.93
C LYS A 263 7.20 35.09 -6.55
N ALA A 264 6.13 35.85 -6.32
CA ALA A 264 5.87 36.51 -5.03
C ALA A 264 5.94 35.53 -3.83
N ALA A 265 5.44 34.31 -4.02
CA ALA A 265 5.50 33.23 -3.03
C ALA A 265 6.93 32.85 -2.58
N LEU A 266 7.95 33.19 -3.37
CA LEU A 266 9.36 32.88 -3.11
C LEU A 266 10.22 34.10 -2.76
N GLN A 267 9.66 35.31 -2.65
CA GLN A 267 10.43 36.53 -2.35
C GLN A 267 11.23 36.39 -1.05
N GLY A 268 12.54 36.64 -1.06
CA GLY A 268 13.39 36.48 0.13
C GLY A 268 13.65 35.03 0.57
N ARG A 269 13.20 34.04 -0.21
CA ARG A 269 13.57 32.63 -0.04
C ARG A 269 14.64 32.25 -1.06
N HIS A 270 15.42 31.21 -0.75
CA HIS A 270 16.49 30.70 -1.61
C HIS A 270 16.40 29.19 -1.77
N ALA A 271 16.98 28.70 -2.87
CA ALA A 271 17.06 27.29 -3.18
C ALA A 271 18.14 26.56 -2.36
N PHE A 272 17.85 25.32 -2.03
CA PHE A 272 18.75 24.33 -1.46
C PHE A 272 18.77 23.12 -2.38
N TYR A 273 19.96 22.77 -2.86
CA TYR A 273 20.20 21.60 -3.69
C TYR A 273 20.82 20.51 -2.82
N ILE A 274 19.97 19.65 -2.26
CA ILE A 274 20.37 18.66 -1.26
C ILE A 274 20.71 17.36 -1.98
N PRO A 275 21.99 16.92 -2.01
CA PRO A 275 22.34 15.63 -2.58
C PRO A 275 21.80 14.51 -1.67
N VAL A 276 21.10 13.54 -2.27
CA VAL A 276 20.59 12.35 -1.60
C VAL A 276 20.93 11.15 -2.49
N GLY A 277 22.10 10.56 -2.27
CA GLY A 277 22.66 9.57 -3.19
C GLY A 277 22.90 10.18 -4.58
N ALA A 278 22.38 9.55 -5.63
CA ALA A 278 22.52 10.02 -7.01
C ALA A 278 21.50 11.09 -7.44
N ILE A 279 20.57 11.49 -6.56
CA ILE A 279 19.53 12.49 -6.85
C ILE A 279 19.76 13.78 -6.07
N THR A 280 19.34 14.90 -6.64
CA THR A 280 19.33 16.22 -5.99
C THR A 280 17.90 16.59 -5.64
N ARG A 281 17.61 16.78 -4.35
CA ARG A 281 16.32 17.36 -3.92
C ARG A 281 16.41 18.87 -3.97
N LEU A 282 15.48 19.49 -4.69
CA LEU A 282 15.31 20.93 -4.69
C LEU A 282 14.34 21.32 -3.60
N GLN A 283 14.84 22.08 -2.62
CA GLN A 283 14.01 22.70 -1.60
C GLN A 283 14.15 24.22 -1.64
N VAL A 284 13.13 24.96 -1.20
CA VAL A 284 13.16 26.43 -1.12
C VAL A 284 12.66 26.87 0.25
N GLY A 285 13.33 27.87 0.85
CA GLY A 285 12.96 28.44 2.15
C GLY A 285 13.92 29.55 2.58
N PRO A 286 13.95 29.93 3.86
CA PRO A 286 13.17 29.38 4.97
C PRO A 286 11.71 29.86 4.99
N PHE A 287 10.84 29.09 5.64
CA PHE A 287 9.48 29.48 6.05
C PHE A 287 9.35 29.40 7.57
N GLU A 288 8.55 30.30 8.13
CA GLU A 288 8.32 30.39 9.58
C GLU A 288 7.56 29.20 10.16
N SER A 289 6.70 28.56 9.36
CA SER A 289 5.85 27.44 9.77
C SER A 289 5.52 26.49 8.62
N LYS A 290 5.04 25.29 8.94
CA LYS A 290 4.50 24.34 7.96
C LYS A 290 3.39 24.95 7.12
N THR A 291 2.51 25.72 7.75
CA THR A 291 1.36 26.37 7.10
C THR A 291 1.83 27.42 6.09
N ALA A 292 2.83 28.24 6.46
CA ALA A 292 3.43 29.21 5.55
C ALA A 292 4.13 28.53 4.36
N ALA A 293 4.84 27.42 4.60
CA ALA A 293 5.44 26.61 3.53
C ALA A 293 4.36 26.01 2.60
N GLN A 294 3.26 25.48 3.16
CA GLN A 294 2.19 24.90 2.35
C GLN A 294 1.46 25.97 1.52
N ALA A 295 1.21 27.15 2.08
CA ALA A 295 0.61 28.27 1.36
C ALA A 295 1.49 28.71 0.18
N ALA A 296 2.80 28.85 0.40
CA ALA A 296 3.75 29.18 -0.66
C ALA A 296 3.82 28.09 -1.74
N CYS A 297 3.76 26.82 -1.33
CA CYS A 297 3.70 25.70 -2.26
C CYS A 297 2.44 25.73 -3.16
N ASN A 298 1.28 26.06 -2.60
CA ASN A 298 0.06 26.18 -3.40
C ASN A 298 0.13 27.36 -4.40
N ALA A 299 0.88 28.42 -4.05
CA ALA A 299 0.99 29.65 -4.85
C ALA A 299 2.12 29.62 -5.90
N VAL A 300 3.12 28.73 -5.76
CA VAL A 300 4.29 28.68 -6.65
C VAL A 300 3.99 28.03 -8.01
N GLY A 301 2.81 27.43 -8.19
CA GLY A 301 2.33 26.92 -9.49
C GLY A 301 3.17 25.77 -10.07
N VAL A 302 3.93 25.07 -9.24
CA VAL A 302 4.59 23.80 -9.56
C VAL A 302 4.32 22.81 -8.43
N PRO A 303 4.27 21.49 -8.69
CA PRO A 303 4.04 20.49 -7.65
C PRO A 303 5.10 20.56 -6.56
N CYS A 304 4.66 20.59 -5.30
CA CYS A 304 5.55 20.62 -4.14
C CYS A 304 4.84 20.17 -2.87
N PHE A 305 5.59 20.09 -1.76
CA PHE A 305 5.03 19.88 -0.43
C PHE A 305 5.91 20.51 0.66
N ALA A 306 5.33 20.85 1.80
CA ALA A 306 6.06 21.39 2.95
C ALA A 306 6.89 20.32 3.65
N VAL A 307 8.15 20.62 3.96
CA VAL A 307 9.11 19.75 4.66
C VAL A 307 9.84 20.51 5.76
N ALA A 308 10.21 19.82 6.83
CA ALA A 308 11.09 20.38 7.83
C ALA A 308 12.53 20.49 7.27
N ALA A 309 13.19 21.62 7.52
CA ALA A 309 14.62 21.80 7.30
C ALA A 309 15.36 20.88 8.28
N LYS A 310 16.13 19.94 7.73
CA LYS A 310 17.12 19.15 8.47
C LYS A 310 18.49 19.74 8.27
#